data_AF-A0A8R7PH48-F1
#
_entry.id   AF-A0A8R7PH48-F1
#
_cell.length_a   1.000
_cell.length_b   1.000
_cell.length_c   1.000
_cell.angle_alpha   90.00
_cell.angle_beta   90.00
_cell.angle_gamma   90.00
#
_symmetry.space_group_name_H-M   'P 1'
#
loop_
_entity.id
_entity.type
_entity.pdbx_description
1 polymer ?
#
loop_
_entity_poly.entity_id
_entity_poly.type
_entity_poly.pdbx_seq_one_letter_code
_entity_poly.pdbx_strand_id
1 'polypeptide(L)'
;MKLSCLLLVSFFAAAYASSERAIAVAGAGGLLSDPEQQCVYTVYVRTGSIWKGGTDSAIGVTLLGSDGTGVRIADLEQWGGIMGAGHDYYERGNLDIFSGRGPCMERAPCWANVTSDGAGAHHGWYCNYVEVTATGPHMGCAQQLFTVEQWLATDASPYRLYAAVDNCGDKQAAAKGHEARAAAL
;
A
#
# COMPACT_ATOMS: atom_id res chain seq x y z
N MET A 1 -54.40 -4.82 -42.74
CA MET A 1 -53.05 -5.36 -43.03
C MET A 1 -52.04 -4.23 -43.05
N LYS A 2 -51.21 -4.10 -42.02
CA LYS A 2 -49.76 -3.89 -42.15
C LYS A 2 -49.14 -3.87 -40.75
N LEU A 3 -48.56 -5.03 -40.46
CA LEU A 3 -47.58 -5.31 -39.43
C LEU A 3 -46.35 -4.41 -39.71
N SER A 4 -45.82 -3.71 -38.71
CA SER A 4 -44.45 -3.19 -38.79
C SER A 4 -43.72 -3.54 -37.51
N CYS A 5 -42.60 -4.24 -37.73
CA CYS A 5 -41.81 -4.98 -36.77
C CYS A 5 -41.02 -4.07 -35.82
N LEU A 6 -40.84 -4.57 -34.60
CA LEU A 6 -39.86 -4.09 -33.64
C LEU A 6 -38.44 -4.24 -34.20
N LEU A 7 -37.61 -3.24 -33.98
CA LEU A 7 -36.15 -3.39 -33.88
C LEU A 7 -35.68 -2.60 -32.66
N LEU A 8 -35.71 -3.25 -31.49
CA LEU A 8 -34.93 -2.82 -30.34
C LEU A 8 -33.50 -3.30 -30.56
N VAL A 9 -32.63 -2.39 -30.99
CA VAL A 9 -31.20 -2.64 -31.02
C VAL A 9 -30.72 -2.58 -29.57
N SER A 10 -30.53 -3.75 -28.97
CA SER A 10 -29.91 -3.89 -27.66
C SER A 10 -28.46 -3.45 -27.75
N PHE A 11 -28.20 -2.22 -27.30
CA PHE A 11 -26.87 -1.78 -26.92
C PHE A 11 -26.45 -2.57 -25.67
N PHE A 12 -25.92 -3.77 -25.86
CA PHE A 12 -25.00 -4.34 -24.89
C PHE A 12 -23.75 -3.46 -24.92
N ALA A 13 -23.75 -2.42 -24.10
CA ALA A 13 -22.53 -1.73 -23.71
C ALA A 13 -21.70 -2.74 -22.92
N ALA A 14 -20.88 -3.52 -23.63
CA ALA A 14 -19.73 -4.16 -23.03
C ALA A 14 -18.85 -3.02 -22.50
N ALA A 15 -18.97 -2.75 -21.20
CA ALA A 15 -18.03 -1.92 -20.48
C ALA A 15 -16.67 -2.65 -20.54
N TYR A 16 -15.90 -2.36 -21.58
CA TYR A 16 -14.48 -2.63 -21.61
C TYR A 16 -13.88 -1.77 -20.50
N ALA A 17 -13.69 -2.38 -19.32
CA ALA A 17 -12.87 -1.81 -18.27
C ALA A 17 -11.48 -1.62 -18.86
N SER A 18 -11.12 -0.36 -19.10
CA SER A 18 -9.83 0.04 -19.61
C SER A 18 -8.76 -0.38 -18.60
N SER A 19 -7.86 -1.26 -19.03
CA SER A 19 -6.66 -1.67 -18.31
C SER A 19 -5.67 -0.50 -18.23
N GLU A 20 -5.96 0.49 -17.39
CA GLU A 20 -4.94 1.34 -16.81
C GLU A 20 -4.64 0.79 -15.42
N ARG A 21 -3.36 0.60 -15.09
CA ARG A 21 -2.93 0.21 -13.73
C ARG A 21 -3.45 1.27 -12.75
N ALA A 22 -4.59 1.02 -12.14
CA ALA A 22 -5.25 1.99 -11.28
C ALA A 22 -4.61 1.97 -9.90
N ILE A 23 -3.95 3.06 -9.54
CA ILE A 23 -3.53 3.34 -8.17
C ILE A 23 -4.60 4.25 -7.57
N ALA A 24 -5.31 3.75 -6.57
CA ALA A 24 -6.31 4.54 -5.87
C ALA A 24 -5.67 5.26 -4.67
N VAL A 25 -6.06 6.51 -4.41
CA VAL A 25 -5.52 7.29 -3.30
C VAL A 25 -6.39 7.06 -2.06
N ALA A 26 -5.80 6.57 -0.97
CA ALA A 26 -6.50 6.42 0.31
C ALA A 26 -6.70 7.80 0.97
N GLY A 27 -7.86 8.01 1.60
CA GLY A 27 -8.18 9.25 2.31
C GLY A 27 -8.80 10.38 1.47
N ALA A 28 -8.85 10.25 0.14
CA ALA A 28 -9.66 11.16 -0.68
C ALA A 28 -11.14 10.79 -0.50
N GLY A 29 -11.93 11.68 0.11
CA GLY A 29 -13.33 11.45 0.49
C GLY A 29 -14.34 11.25 -0.65
N GLY A 30 -14.07 10.37 -1.62
CA GLY A 30 -15.04 9.99 -2.65
C GLY A 30 -14.52 8.95 -3.64
N LEU A 31 -15.17 7.78 -3.66
CA LEU A 31 -15.68 7.03 -4.84
C LEU A 31 -16.10 5.59 -4.48
N LEU A 32 -15.64 5.04 -3.34
CA LEU A 32 -16.13 3.76 -2.81
C LEU A 32 -17.03 4.04 -1.61
N SER A 33 -18.30 4.34 -1.87
CA SER A 33 -19.34 4.48 -0.85
C SER A 33 -19.80 3.13 -0.30
N ASP A 34 -19.42 2.03 -0.94
CA ASP A 34 -19.76 0.69 -0.51
C ASP A 34 -18.73 0.18 0.52
N PRO A 35 -19.10 0.01 1.80
CA PRO A 35 -18.21 -0.53 2.82
C PRO A 35 -17.72 -1.95 2.50
N GLU A 36 -18.42 -2.72 1.66
CA GLU A 36 -17.98 -4.05 1.23
C GLU A 36 -16.77 -3.99 0.29
N GLN A 37 -16.50 -2.82 -0.32
CA GLN A 37 -15.36 -2.59 -1.21
C GLN A 37 -14.19 -1.87 -0.51
N GLN A 38 -14.30 -1.67 0.81
CA GLN A 38 -13.26 -1.06 1.62
C GLN A 38 -12.54 -2.08 2.50
N CYS A 39 -11.22 -1.96 2.49
CA CYS A 39 -10.31 -2.78 3.26
C CYS A 39 -9.66 -1.95 4.37
N VAL A 40 -9.39 -2.61 5.48
CA VAL A 40 -8.56 -2.06 6.55
C VAL A 40 -7.12 -2.43 6.25
N TYR A 41 -6.29 -1.40 6.20
CA TYR A 41 -4.86 -1.48 6.09
C TYR A 41 -4.26 -1.08 7.43
N THR A 42 -3.40 -1.92 7.99
CA THR A 42 -2.56 -1.59 9.13
C THR A 42 -1.12 -1.60 8.68
N VAL A 43 -0.43 -0.47 8.86
CA VAL A 43 0.95 -0.24 8.44
C VAL A 43 1.79 -0.06 9.69
N TYR A 44 2.84 -0.88 9.81
CA TYR A 44 3.85 -0.78 10.84
C TYR A 44 5.13 -0.26 10.20
N VAL A 45 5.66 0.83 10.71
CA VAL A 45 6.89 1.45 10.21
C VAL A 45 7.95 1.36 11.29
N ARG A 46 9.08 0.74 10.97
CA ARG A 46 10.23 0.70 11.87
C ARG A 46 11.30 1.68 11.41
N THR A 47 11.52 2.70 12.23
CA THR A 47 12.63 3.63 12.05
C THR A 47 13.91 3.02 12.58
N GLY A 48 15.00 3.22 11.85
CA GLY A 48 16.34 2.77 12.23
C GLY A 48 16.81 3.34 13.56
N SER A 49 17.61 2.56 14.27
CA SER A 49 18.28 3.00 15.50
C SER A 49 19.61 3.74 15.25
N ILE A 50 19.95 3.99 13.99
CA ILE A 50 21.21 4.66 13.62
C ILE A 50 21.18 6.15 14.01
N TRP A 51 22.35 6.72 14.22
CA TRP A 51 22.48 8.13 14.60
C TRP A 51 21.78 9.04 13.59
N LYS A 52 20.91 9.94 14.08
CA LYS A 52 20.03 10.80 13.27
C LYS A 52 19.09 10.07 12.30
N GLY A 53 18.67 8.84 12.64
CA GLY A 53 17.77 8.05 11.79
C GLY A 53 16.29 8.46 11.81
N GLY A 54 15.88 9.39 12.69
CA GLY A 54 14.50 9.88 12.77
C GLY A 54 14.23 11.08 11.85
N THR A 55 12.96 11.45 11.67
CA THR A 55 12.56 12.56 10.77
C THR A 55 11.26 13.24 11.17
N ASP A 56 11.16 14.54 10.83
CA ASP A 56 9.93 15.35 10.93
C ASP A 56 9.19 15.45 9.58
N SER A 57 9.65 14.72 8.54
CA SER A 57 9.07 14.72 7.21
C SER A 57 7.76 13.92 7.13
N ALA A 58 6.87 14.29 6.21
CA ALA A 58 5.69 13.49 5.92
C ALA A 58 6.07 12.22 5.14
N ILE A 59 5.65 11.06 5.65
CA ILE A 59 5.95 9.75 5.04
C ILE A 59 4.72 9.20 4.33
N GLY A 60 4.91 8.85 3.05
CA GLY A 60 3.92 8.22 2.20
C GLY A 60 4.29 6.78 1.86
N VAL A 61 3.28 5.97 1.53
CA VAL A 61 3.45 4.58 1.09
C VAL A 61 2.49 4.29 -0.07
N THR A 62 3.03 3.79 -1.17
CA THR A 62 2.26 3.17 -2.24
C THR A 62 2.44 1.66 -2.17
N LEU A 63 1.36 0.91 -2.24
CA LEU A 63 1.33 -0.56 -2.27
C LEU A 63 0.73 -1.02 -3.57
N LEU A 64 1.33 -2.02 -4.22
CA LEU A 64 0.80 -2.66 -5.41
C LEU A 64 0.74 -4.18 -5.23
N GLY A 65 -0.27 -4.77 -5.86
CA GLY A 65 -0.38 -6.20 -6.07
C GLY A 65 0.37 -6.64 -7.33
N SER A 66 0.43 -7.96 -7.56
CA SER A 66 1.10 -8.55 -8.73
C SER A 66 0.44 -8.21 -10.07
N ASP A 67 -0.81 -7.78 -10.02
CA ASP A 67 -1.61 -7.25 -11.13
C ASP A 67 -1.29 -5.78 -11.46
N GLY A 68 -0.48 -5.11 -10.62
CA GLY A 68 -0.08 -3.71 -10.79
C GLY A 68 -1.12 -2.69 -10.34
N THR A 69 -2.22 -3.14 -9.72
CA THR A 69 -3.20 -2.26 -9.05
C THR A 69 -2.81 -2.06 -7.59
N GLY A 70 -3.33 -1.00 -6.96
CA GLY A 70 -3.12 -0.85 -5.53
C GLY A 70 -3.55 0.47 -4.93
N VAL A 71 -2.96 0.77 -3.78
CA VAL A 71 -3.33 1.91 -2.94
C VAL A 71 -2.14 2.82 -2.68
N ARG A 72 -2.37 4.14 -2.74
CA ARG A 72 -1.42 5.16 -2.37
C ARG A 72 -1.90 5.92 -1.15
N ILE A 73 -1.08 5.96 -0.11
CA ILE A 73 -1.24 6.77 1.08
C ILE A 73 -0.18 7.88 1.00
N ALA A 74 -0.62 9.14 0.90
CA ALA A 74 0.30 10.26 0.70
C ALA A 74 1.03 10.66 1.99
N ASP A 75 0.33 10.59 3.12
CA ASP A 75 0.81 10.91 4.45
C ASP A 75 0.18 9.90 5.41
N LEU A 76 1.00 9.02 5.97
CA LEU A 76 0.57 7.96 6.88
C LEU A 76 0.00 8.51 8.19
N GLU A 77 0.61 9.56 8.74
CA GLU A 77 0.22 10.16 10.01
C GLU A 77 -1.18 10.75 9.89
N GLN A 78 -1.39 11.60 8.88
CA GLN A 78 -2.70 12.20 8.62
C GLN A 78 -3.76 11.18 8.21
N TRP A 79 -3.37 10.14 7.48
CA TRP A 79 -4.31 9.12 7.00
C TRP A 79 -4.82 8.20 8.12
N GLY A 80 -3.97 7.84 9.08
CA GLY A 80 -4.35 6.83 10.06
C GLY A 80 -3.41 6.65 11.25
N GLY A 81 -2.69 7.69 11.71
CA GLY A 81 -1.88 7.60 12.92
C GLY A 81 -2.70 7.22 14.16
N ILE A 82 -2.29 6.17 14.88
CA ILE A 82 -3.03 5.64 16.05
C ILE A 82 -2.18 5.52 17.33
N MET A 83 -1.03 6.20 17.40
CA MET A 83 -0.13 6.11 18.56
C MET A 83 -0.53 7.01 19.75
N GLY A 84 -1.59 7.79 19.60
CA GLY A 84 -2.10 8.70 20.63
C GLY A 84 -1.78 10.17 20.35
N ALA A 85 -2.40 11.06 21.12
CA ALA A 85 -2.23 12.50 20.94
C ALA A 85 -0.82 12.95 21.35
N GLY A 86 -0.17 13.73 20.48
CA GLY A 86 1.17 14.27 20.72
C GLY A 86 2.31 13.25 20.61
N HIS A 87 2.04 12.07 20.06
CA HIS A 87 3.10 11.12 19.69
C HIS A 87 3.94 11.71 18.56
N ASP A 88 5.25 11.57 18.67
CA ASP A 88 6.22 12.02 17.69
C ASP A 88 6.60 10.85 16.79
N TYR A 89 6.07 10.85 15.57
CA TYR A 89 6.20 9.75 14.62
C TYR A 89 7.58 9.73 13.98
N TYR A 90 8.00 8.56 13.53
CA TYR A 90 9.24 8.34 12.78
C TYR A 90 10.51 8.66 13.54
N GLU A 91 10.46 8.68 14.87
CA GLU A 91 11.63 8.91 15.71
C GLU A 91 12.59 7.71 15.78
N ARG A 92 13.86 7.99 16.05
CA ARG A 92 14.95 6.99 15.99
C ARG A 92 14.62 5.75 16.84
N GLY A 93 14.52 4.60 16.18
CA GLY A 93 14.27 3.31 16.82
C GLY A 93 12.81 3.00 17.12
N ASN A 94 11.88 3.93 16.87
CA ASN A 94 10.46 3.74 17.11
C ASN A 94 9.84 2.75 16.12
N LEU A 95 8.80 2.09 16.63
CA LEU A 95 7.84 1.35 15.82
C LEU A 95 6.53 2.14 15.84
N ASP A 96 6.17 2.68 14.70
CA ASP A 96 4.97 3.49 14.54
C ASP A 96 3.88 2.68 13.83
N ILE A 97 2.63 2.88 14.25
CA ILE A 97 1.50 2.10 13.76
C ILE A 97 0.46 3.05 13.20
N PHE A 98 0.01 2.73 11.99
CA PHE A 98 -1.03 3.44 11.27
C PHE A 98 -2.13 2.45 10.89
N SER A 99 -3.38 2.86 10.98
CA SER A 99 -4.50 2.05 10.53
C SER A 99 -5.58 2.92 9.90
N GLY A 100 -6.02 2.53 8.71
CA GLY A 100 -7.01 3.28 7.96
C GLY A 100 -7.74 2.42 6.94
N ARG A 101 -8.80 2.99 6.37
CA ARG A 101 -9.55 2.34 5.29
C ARG A 101 -9.03 2.81 3.93
N GLY A 102 -9.05 1.89 2.98
CA GLY A 102 -8.76 2.16 1.57
C GLY A 102 -9.48 1.17 0.66
N PRO A 103 -9.39 1.37 -0.66
CA PRO A 103 -9.89 0.42 -1.65
C PRO A 103 -9.32 -0.98 -1.41
N CYS A 104 -10.14 -2.01 -1.53
CA CYS A 104 -9.64 -3.37 -1.49
C CYS A 104 -8.76 -3.69 -2.71
N MET A 105 -7.60 -4.31 -2.47
CA MET A 105 -6.72 -4.82 -3.52
C MET A 105 -7.15 -6.23 -3.91
N GLU A 106 -7.21 -6.52 -5.21
CA GLU A 106 -7.54 -7.87 -5.71
C GLU A 106 -6.42 -8.88 -5.42
N ARG A 107 -5.18 -8.41 -5.34
CA ARG A 107 -3.99 -9.21 -5.03
C ARG A 107 -3.33 -8.68 -3.78
N ALA A 108 -2.79 -9.61 -2.97
CA ALA A 108 -2.02 -9.25 -1.80
C ALA A 108 -0.88 -8.27 -2.17
N PRO A 109 -0.58 -7.26 -1.34
CA PRO A 109 0.56 -6.38 -1.54
C PRO A 109 1.84 -7.21 -1.70
N CYS A 110 2.58 -6.94 -2.76
CA CYS A 110 3.87 -7.56 -3.01
C CYS A 110 4.91 -6.58 -3.52
N TRP A 111 4.51 -5.35 -3.84
CA TRP A 111 5.41 -4.25 -4.15
C TRP A 111 5.04 -3.04 -3.29
N ALA A 112 6.04 -2.31 -2.81
CA ALA A 112 5.85 -1.09 -2.06
C ALA A 112 6.81 0.01 -2.52
N ASN A 113 6.37 1.27 -2.47
CA ASN A 113 7.23 2.43 -2.57
C ASN A 113 6.96 3.38 -1.41
N VAL A 114 7.95 3.49 -0.53
CA VAL A 114 7.96 4.39 0.62
C VAL A 114 8.57 5.71 0.19
N THR A 115 7.95 6.83 0.55
CA THR A 115 8.39 8.17 0.16
C THR A 115 8.47 9.09 1.36
N SER A 116 9.43 10.00 1.36
CA SER A 116 9.51 11.15 2.25
C SER A 116 9.28 12.42 1.43
N ASP A 117 8.60 13.42 1.98
CA ASP A 117 8.53 14.74 1.36
C ASP A 117 9.81 15.57 1.55
N GLY A 118 10.71 15.14 2.44
CA GLY A 118 11.98 15.78 2.73
C GLY A 118 11.84 17.18 3.34
N ALA A 119 10.68 17.51 3.92
CA ALA A 119 10.43 18.79 4.55
C ALA A 119 10.91 18.81 6.02
N GLY A 120 11.05 20.02 6.56
CA GLY A 120 11.35 20.23 7.98
C GLY A 120 12.84 20.23 8.34
N ALA A 121 13.11 20.50 9.62
CA ALA A 121 14.39 20.17 10.21
C ALA A 121 14.50 18.63 10.29
N HIS A 122 15.72 18.08 10.33
CA HIS A 122 15.91 16.63 10.46
C HIS A 122 15.24 15.76 9.38
N HIS A 123 15.05 16.29 8.16
CA HIS A 123 14.35 15.63 7.05
C HIS A 123 14.93 14.28 6.59
N GLY A 124 16.18 13.96 6.93
CA GLY A 124 16.84 12.73 6.54
C GLY A 124 16.39 11.55 7.41
N TRP A 125 15.71 10.58 6.82
CA TRP A 125 15.12 9.46 7.54
C TRP A 125 15.81 8.14 7.21
N TYR A 126 16.02 7.25 8.20
CA TYR A 126 16.43 5.88 7.91
C TYR A 126 15.33 4.89 8.26
N CYS A 127 14.80 4.23 7.24
CA CYS A 127 13.76 3.22 7.39
C CYS A 127 14.37 1.82 7.41
N ASN A 128 14.05 1.01 8.42
CA ASN A 128 14.41 -0.41 8.41
C ASN A 128 13.41 -1.19 7.55
N TYR A 129 12.12 -1.10 7.89
CA TYR A 129 11.07 -1.82 7.17
C TYR A 129 9.72 -1.15 7.29
N VAL A 130 8.84 -1.50 6.35
CA VAL A 130 7.41 -1.28 6.43
C VAL A 130 6.71 -2.63 6.36
N GLU A 131 5.86 -2.94 7.33
CA GLU A 131 5.02 -4.13 7.32
C GLU A 131 3.57 -3.71 7.13
N VAL A 132 2.86 -4.38 6.23
CA VAL A 132 1.48 -4.09 5.94
C VAL A 132 0.61 -5.32 6.11
N THR A 133 -0.50 -5.12 6.80
CA THR A 133 -1.62 -6.06 6.85
C THR A 133 -2.81 -5.45 6.12
N ALA A 134 -3.38 -6.19 5.17
CA ALA A 134 -4.61 -5.84 4.46
C ALA A 134 -5.69 -6.89 4.76
N THR A 135 -6.87 -6.41 5.17
CA THR A 135 -8.03 -7.25 5.48
C THR A 135 -9.31 -6.59 4.97
N GLY A 136 -10.28 -7.38 4.55
CA GLY A 136 -11.56 -6.87 4.06
C GLY A 136 -12.69 -7.88 4.21
N PRO A 137 -13.95 -7.44 4.05
CA PRO A 137 -15.11 -8.32 4.06
C PRO A 137 -14.94 -9.43 3.01
N HIS A 138 -15.23 -10.67 3.40
CA HIS A 138 -15.15 -11.84 2.50
C HIS A 138 -13.77 -12.09 1.85
N MET A 139 -12.70 -11.49 2.39
CA MET A 139 -11.33 -11.69 1.92
C MET A 139 -10.43 -12.23 3.02
N GLY A 140 -9.41 -12.98 2.63
CA GLY A 140 -8.37 -13.43 3.55
C GLY A 140 -7.50 -12.27 4.07
N CYS A 141 -6.78 -12.52 5.16
CA CYS A 141 -5.75 -11.60 5.64
C CYS A 141 -4.49 -11.75 4.80
N ALA A 142 -3.96 -10.62 4.30
CA ALA A 142 -2.67 -10.57 3.63
C ALA A 142 -1.70 -9.74 4.45
N GLN A 143 -0.58 -10.35 4.84
CA GLN A 143 0.54 -9.66 5.49
C GLN A 143 1.76 -9.67 4.56
N GLN A 144 2.48 -8.55 4.53
CA GLN A 144 3.73 -8.42 3.79
C GLN A 144 4.71 -7.50 4.51
N LEU A 145 5.92 -8.00 4.72
CA LEU A 145 7.06 -7.22 5.18
C LEU A 145 7.86 -6.71 3.98
N PHE A 146 8.11 -5.41 3.92
CA PHE A 146 8.98 -4.76 2.94
C PHE A 146 10.23 -4.27 3.66
N THR A 147 11.34 -4.99 3.50
CA THR A 147 12.64 -4.59 4.03
C THR A 147 13.19 -3.43 3.19
N VAL A 148 13.43 -2.29 3.82
CA VAL A 148 13.91 -1.05 3.17
C VAL A 148 15.40 -0.86 3.42
N GLU A 149 15.82 -0.85 4.70
CA GLU A 149 17.21 -0.65 5.15
C GLU A 149 17.97 0.46 4.41
N GLN A 150 17.32 1.63 4.26
CA GLN A 150 17.79 2.71 3.39
C GLN A 150 17.54 4.08 4.03
N TRP A 151 18.47 5.02 3.81
CA TRP A 151 18.19 6.44 3.96
C TRP A 151 17.18 6.92 2.89
N LEU A 152 16.16 7.65 3.32
CA LEU A 152 15.31 8.49 2.48
C LEU A 152 15.69 9.93 2.79
N ALA A 153 16.75 10.40 2.13
CA ALA A 153 17.38 11.68 2.41
C ALA A 153 18.07 12.22 1.15
N THR A 154 18.28 13.53 1.06
CA THR A 154 19.06 14.15 -0.03
C THR A 154 20.54 14.33 0.32
N ASP A 155 20.90 14.19 1.60
CA ASP A 155 22.24 14.40 2.14
C ASP A 155 22.94 13.09 2.60
N ALA A 156 22.23 11.96 2.57
CA ALA A 156 22.77 10.63 2.82
C ALA A 156 22.49 9.68 1.65
N SER A 157 23.49 8.85 1.29
CA SER A 157 23.34 7.84 0.24
C SER A 157 22.15 6.92 0.54
N PRO A 158 21.25 6.65 -0.42
CA PRO A 158 21.39 6.84 -1.87
C PRO A 158 20.90 8.18 -2.44
N TYR A 159 20.80 9.24 -1.63
CA TYR A 159 20.48 10.62 -2.06
C TYR A 159 19.13 10.74 -2.77
N ARG A 160 18.14 9.98 -2.28
CA ARG A 160 16.77 9.98 -2.78
C ARG A 160 15.80 9.91 -1.62
N LEU A 161 14.62 10.49 -1.81
CA LEU A 161 13.54 10.53 -0.83
C LEU A 161 12.53 9.39 -1.00
N TYR A 162 12.94 8.28 -1.63
CA TYR A 162 12.06 7.13 -1.81
C TYR A 162 12.83 5.80 -1.78
N ALA A 163 12.10 4.72 -1.50
CA ALA A 163 12.59 3.35 -1.59
C ALA A 163 11.48 2.45 -2.15
N ALA A 164 11.78 1.78 -3.26
CA ALA A 164 10.89 0.80 -3.87
C ALA A 164 11.38 -0.62 -3.57
N VAL A 165 10.48 -1.49 -3.13
CA VAL A 165 10.73 -2.88 -2.77
C VAL A 165 9.76 -3.76 -3.56
N ASP A 166 10.29 -4.71 -4.33
CA ASP A 166 9.53 -5.66 -5.15
C ASP A 166 9.73 -7.09 -4.65
N ASN A 167 8.69 -7.65 -4.03
CA ASN A 167 8.64 -9.03 -3.54
C ASN A 167 7.62 -9.87 -4.34
N CYS A 168 7.14 -9.38 -5.49
CA CYS A 168 6.10 -10.06 -6.27
C CYS A 168 6.56 -11.42 -6.85
N GLY A 169 7.87 -11.60 -7.04
CA GLY A 169 8.47 -12.89 -7.42
C GLY A 169 8.55 -13.89 -6.26
N ASP A 170 8.78 -13.43 -5.04
CA ASP A 170 9.09 -14.29 -3.88
C ASP A 170 7.86 -15.07 -3.37
N LYS A 171 6.66 -14.48 -3.50
CA LYS A 171 5.41 -15.17 -3.12
C LYS A 171 5.05 -16.33 -4.04
N GLN A 172 5.42 -16.28 -5.32
CA GLN A 172 5.20 -17.40 -6.24
C GLN A 172 6.08 -18.61 -5.87
N ALA A 173 7.30 -18.36 -5.36
CA ALA A 173 8.19 -19.40 -4.88
C ALA A 173 7.71 -19.98 -3.53
N ALA A 174 7.24 -19.14 -2.61
CA ALA A 174 6.71 -19.58 -1.32
C ALA A 174 5.39 -20.38 -1.45
N ALA A 175 4.48 -19.97 -2.33
CA ALA A 175 3.24 -20.70 -2.60
C ALA A 175 3.50 -22.09 -3.21
N LYS A 176 4.40 -22.17 -4.20
CA LYS A 176 4.83 -23.45 -4.79
C LYS A 176 5.52 -24.36 -3.76
N GLY A 177 6.33 -23.79 -2.86
CA GLY A 177 7.00 -24.54 -1.80
C GLY A 177 6.03 -25.10 -0.76
N HIS A 178 4.95 -24.37 -0.43
CA HIS A 178 3.93 -24.82 0.50
C HIS A 178 3.04 -25.91 -0.12
N GLU A 179 2.66 -25.76 -1.39
CA GLU A 179 1.89 -26.75 -2.15
C GLU A 179 2.68 -28.05 -2.38
N ALA A 180 3.97 -27.94 -2.71
CA ALA A 180 4.84 -29.12 -2.85
C ALA A 180 5.05 -29.88 -1.52
N ARG A 181 5.02 -29.18 -0.37
CA ARG A 181 5.08 -29.81 0.95
C ARG A 181 3.75 -30.46 1.36
N ALA A 182 2.62 -29.86 0.98
CA ALA A 182 1.30 -30.44 1.22
C ALA A 182 1.02 -31.67 0.34
N ALA A 183 1.57 -31.72 -0.87
CA ALA A 183 1.45 -32.87 -1.79
C ALA A 183 2.43 -34.03 -1.48
N ALA A 184 3.37 -33.83 -0.56
CA ALA A 184 4.36 -34.83 -0.13
C ALA A 184 3.96 -35.56 1.17
N LEU A 185 2.75 -35.34 1.67
CA LEU A 185 2.10 -36.02 2.79
C LEU A 185 0.90 -36.84 2.28
#